data_AF-A0A2D4FN33-F1
#
_entry.id   AF-A0A2D4FN33-F1
#
_cell.length_a   1.000
_cell.length_b   1.000
_cell.length_c   1.000
_cell.angle_alpha   90.00
_cell.angle_beta   90.00
_cell.angle_gamma   90.00
#
_symmetry.space_group_name_H-M   'P 1'
#
loop_
_entity.id
_entity.type
_entity.pdbx_description
1 polymer ?
#
loop_
_entity_poly.entity_id
_entity_poly.type
_entity_poly.pdbx_seq_one_letter_code
_entity_poly.pdbx_strand_id
1 'polypeptide(L)'
;SVVDAVPVTQMFLNLIKKQWESPGLYTHPSGSESTLFNVDKNLLDIMEVSKVDGLVVALASSSIIPSDAEDVLKAEDRKEEMVLHRGHQADAWAIRASTTASFFTRASLWWLRQL
;
A
#
# COMPACT_ATOMS: atom_id res chain seq x y z
N SER A 1 2.18 -6.29 -34.24
CA SER A 1 0.76 -6.54 -33.96
C SER A 1 0.20 -5.33 -33.25
N VAL A 2 -1.02 -4.91 -33.56
CA VAL A 2 -1.72 -3.95 -32.70
C VAL A 2 -2.09 -4.73 -31.44
N VAL A 3 -1.54 -4.32 -30.30
CA VAL A 3 -1.93 -4.89 -29.00
C VAL A 3 -3.26 -4.22 -28.64
N ASP A 4 -4.35 -4.99 -28.68
CA ASP A 4 -5.65 -4.48 -28.25
C ASP A 4 -5.57 -4.09 -26.77
N ALA A 5 -5.99 -2.87 -26.46
CA ALA A 5 -5.99 -2.36 -25.10
C ALA A 5 -7.05 -3.07 -24.25
N VAL A 6 -6.71 -3.38 -23.00
CA VAL A 6 -7.67 -3.96 -22.06
C VAL A 6 -8.79 -2.94 -21.79
N PRO A 7 -10.06 -3.28 -22.04
CA PRO A 7 -11.16 -2.35 -21.80
C PRO A 7 -11.31 -2.08 -20.30
N VAL A 8 -11.49 -0.81 -19.94
CA VAL A 8 -11.71 -0.35 -18.56
C VAL A 8 -13.15 0.13 -18.41
N THR A 9 -13.84 -0.31 -17.35
CA THR A 9 -15.22 0.10 -17.09
C THR A 9 -15.29 1.53 -16.57
N GLN A 10 -16.34 2.27 -16.93
CA GLN A 10 -16.56 3.65 -16.46
C GLN A 10 -16.67 3.72 -14.93
N MET A 11 -17.23 2.68 -14.30
CA MET A 11 -17.27 2.56 -12.84
C MET A 11 -15.87 2.67 -12.21
N PHE A 12 -14.87 2.00 -12.79
CA PHE A 12 -13.50 2.02 -12.28
C PHE A 12 -12.86 3.40 -12.43
N LEU A 13 -13.06 4.06 -13.57
CA LEU A 13 -12.59 5.42 -13.80
C LEU A 13 -13.19 6.42 -12.79
N ASN A 14 -14.48 6.28 -12.49
CA ASN A 14 -15.16 7.13 -11.52
C ASN A 14 -14.63 6.92 -10.09
N LEU A 15 -14.41 5.66 -9.69
CA LEU A 15 -13.82 5.32 -8.40
C LEU A 15 -12.44 5.97 -8.22
N ILE A 16 -11.61 5.84 -9.26
CA ILE A 16 -10.27 6.39 -9.30
C ILE A 16 -10.28 7.92 -9.19
N LYS A 17 -11.13 8.62 -9.95
CA LYS A 17 -11.27 10.08 -9.86
C LYS A 17 -11.68 10.53 -8.46
N LYS A 18 -12.66 9.86 -7.86
CA LYS A 18 -13.11 10.13 -6.49
C LYS A 18 -11.97 9.98 -5.47
N GLN A 19 -11.10 8.98 -5.65
CA GLN A 19 -9.94 8.79 -4.78
C GLN A 19 -8.93 9.94 -4.92
N TRP A 20 -8.73 10.48 -6.13
CA TRP A 20 -7.85 11.63 -6.37
C TRP A 20 -8.40 12.96 -5.88
N GLU A 21 -9.72 13.11 -5.76
CA GLU A 21 -10.34 14.30 -5.15
C GLU A 21 -10.09 14.40 -3.64
N SER A 22 -9.76 13.29 -2.98
CA SER A 22 -9.48 13.23 -1.54
C SER A 22 -8.26 12.36 -1.21
N PRO A 23 -7.06 12.76 -1.66
CA PRO A 23 -5.84 11.97 -1.50
C PRO A 23 -5.43 11.97 -0.02
N GLY A 24 -5.82 10.93 0.70
CA GLY A 24 -5.59 10.84 2.15
C GLY A 24 -6.57 9.93 2.88
N LEU A 25 -7.76 9.70 2.31
CA LEU A 25 -8.69 8.66 2.74
C LEU A 25 -8.23 7.32 2.15
N TYR A 26 -7.05 6.85 2.55
CA TYR A 26 -6.70 5.45 2.34
C TYR A 26 -7.56 4.65 3.31
N THR A 27 -8.68 4.14 2.83
CA THR A 27 -9.46 3.17 3.59
C THR A 27 -8.58 1.94 3.73
N HIS A 28 -8.09 1.70 4.94
CA HIS A 28 -7.50 0.41 5.29
C HIS A 28 -8.54 -0.66 4.90
N PRO A 29 -8.23 -1.62 4.04
CA PRO A 29 -9.18 -2.63 3.63
C PRO A 29 -9.70 -3.36 4.87
N SER A 30 -10.93 -3.06 5.25
CA SER A 30 -11.50 -3.47 6.53
C SER A 30 -12.39 -4.68 6.31
N GLY A 31 -12.22 -5.72 7.14
CA GLY A 31 -13.09 -6.90 7.10
C GLY A 31 -12.74 -7.89 5.98
N SER A 32 -13.68 -8.15 5.08
CA SER A 32 -13.63 -9.22 4.07
C SER A 32 -12.59 -9.02 2.96
N GLU A 33 -12.15 -7.78 2.70
CA GLU A 33 -11.13 -7.52 1.69
C GLU A 33 -9.78 -8.17 2.05
N SER A 34 -9.51 -8.31 3.36
CA SER A 34 -8.32 -9.02 3.85
C SER A 34 -8.32 -10.51 3.50
N THR A 35 -9.50 -11.14 3.41
CA THR A 35 -9.63 -12.55 3.05
C THR A 35 -9.55 -12.76 1.55
N LEU A 36 -10.11 -11.83 0.76
CA LEU A 36 -10.07 -11.88 -0.69
C LEU A 36 -8.65 -11.76 -1.24
N PHE A 37 -7.83 -10.88 -0.67
CA PHE A 37 -6.44 -10.68 -1.08
C PHE A 37 -5.45 -11.35 -0.13
N ASN A 38 -5.82 -12.49 0.45
CA ASN A 38 -4.89 -13.24 1.28
C ASN A 38 -3.76 -13.81 0.42
N VAL A 39 -2.53 -13.71 0.92
CA VAL A 39 -1.33 -14.22 0.27
C VAL A 39 -0.50 -15.02 1.27
N ASP A 40 0.52 -15.70 0.77
CA ASP A 40 1.42 -16.48 1.62
C ASP A 40 2.03 -15.64 2.75
N LYS A 41 2.20 -16.24 3.92
CA LYS A 41 2.71 -15.55 5.11
C LYS A 41 4.09 -14.94 4.90
N ASN A 42 4.99 -15.60 4.17
CA ASN A 42 6.32 -15.05 3.91
C ASN A 42 6.24 -13.76 3.10
N LEU A 43 5.30 -13.67 2.16
CA LEU A 43 5.07 -12.46 1.40
C LEU A 43 4.47 -11.36 2.28
N LEU A 44 3.54 -11.70 3.18
CA LEU A 44 3.00 -10.74 4.17
C LEU A 44 4.10 -10.17 5.07
N ASP A 45 4.99 -11.02 5.58
CA ASP A 45 6.06 -10.61 6.50
C ASP A 45 7.05 -9.65 5.81
N ILE A 46 7.34 -9.85 4.53
CA ILE A 46 8.19 -8.93 3.73
C ILE A 46 7.53 -7.55 3.54
N MET A 47 6.20 -7.51 3.56
CA MET A 47 5.41 -6.30 3.27
C MET A 47 5.02 -5.54 4.55
N GLU A 48 5.35 -6.05 5.73
CA GLU A 48 5.15 -5.32 6.98
C GLU A 48 6.02 -4.05 6.97
N VAL A 49 5.48 -2.92 7.41
CA VAL A 49 6.28 -1.70 7.51
C VAL A 49 7.35 -1.91 8.58
N SER A 50 8.63 -1.77 8.20
CA SER A 50 9.74 -1.90 9.14
C SER A 50 9.62 -0.86 10.26
N LYS A 51 9.76 -1.31 11.51
CA LYS A 51 9.82 -0.42 12.67
C LYS A 51 11.28 -0.02 12.88
N VAL A 52 11.52 1.27 13.04
CA VAL A 52 12.85 1.78 13.40
C VAL A 52 13.20 1.30 14.82
N ASP A 53 14.41 0.76 15.00
CA ASP A 53 14.87 0.28 16.29
C ASP A 53 14.94 1.41 17.34
N GLY A 54 14.56 1.10 18.58
CA GLY A 54 14.50 2.09 19.66
C GLY A 54 15.84 2.77 19.97
N LEU A 55 16.97 2.10 19.73
CA LEU A 55 18.31 2.68 19.89
C LEU A 55 18.61 3.73 18.81
N VAL A 56 18.15 3.51 17.57
CA VAL A 56 18.31 4.46 16.46
C VAL A 56 17.46 5.71 16.73
N VAL A 57 16.24 5.53 17.23
CA VAL A 57 15.35 6.64 17.64
C VAL A 57 15.98 7.46 18.77
N ALA A 58 16.54 6.80 19.80
CA ALA A 58 17.17 7.48 20.93
C ALA A 58 18.41 8.28 20.50
N LEU A 59 19.23 7.73 19.60
CA LEU A 59 20.40 8.40 19.06
C LEU A 59 20.02 9.64 18.24
N ALA A 60 19.00 9.53 17.39
CA ALA A 60 18.53 10.63 16.53
C ALA A 60 17.86 11.78 17.32
N SER A 61 17.35 11.50 18.52
CA SER A 61 16.68 12.48 19.38
C SER A 61 17.63 13.46 20.09
N SER A 62 18.95 13.22 20.06
CA SER A 62 19.96 14.07 20.69
C SER A 62 20.34 15.25 19.78
N SER A 63 19.41 16.19 19.57
CA SER A 63 19.64 17.39 18.74
C SER A 63 19.78 18.67 19.58
N ILE A 64 20.56 19.65 19.09
CA ILE A 64 20.87 20.94 19.77
C ILE A 64 20.05 22.09 19.14
N ILE A 65 18.85 21.79 18.62
CA ILE A 65 18.00 22.77 17.93
C ILE A 65 17.20 23.58 18.97
N PRO A 66 16.98 24.89 18.77
CA PRO A 66 16.07 25.67 19.61
C PRO A 66 14.65 25.07 19.64
N SER A 67 14.05 24.96 20.83
CA SER A 67 12.77 24.27 21.10
C SER A 67 11.64 24.58 20.10
N ASP A 68 11.41 25.86 19.76
CA ASP A 68 10.32 26.25 18.85
C ASP A 68 10.55 25.78 17.41
N ALA A 69 11.81 25.77 16.95
CA ALA A 69 12.16 25.25 15.63
C ALA A 69 12.14 23.71 15.62
N GLU A 70 12.51 23.08 16.74
CA GLU A 70 12.48 21.63 16.90
C GLU A 70 11.04 21.07 16.81
N ASP A 71 10.07 21.72 17.43
CA ASP A 71 8.68 21.25 17.43
C ASP A 71 8.03 21.33 16.05
N VAL A 72 8.31 22.39 15.29
CA VAL A 72 7.81 22.54 13.90
C VAL A 72 8.43 21.49 12.99
N LEU A 73 9.75 21.25 13.10
CA LEU A 73 10.45 20.24 12.32
C LEU A 73 9.91 18.82 12.63
N LYS A 74 9.73 18.49 13.92
CA LYS A 74 9.14 17.20 14.33
C LYS A 74 7.72 16.99 13.79
N ALA A 75 6.92 18.05 13.72
CA ALA A 75 5.56 17.95 13.19
C ALA A 75 5.54 17.65 11.69
N GLU A 76 6.40 18.29 10.90
CA GLU A 76 6.53 18.00 9.47
C GLU A 76 7.19 16.63 9.23
N ASP A 77 8.25 16.27 9.96
CA ASP A 77 8.89 14.95 9.85
C ASP A 77 7.88 13.81 10.12
N ARG A 78 7.04 13.96 11.16
CA ARG A 78 5.99 12.98 11.48
C ARG A 78 4.93 12.87 10.39
N LYS A 79 4.62 13.99 9.73
CA LYS A 79 3.65 14.02 8.62
C LYS A 79 4.23 13.34 7.39
N GLU A 80 5.50 13.58 7.07
CA GLU A 80 6.20 12.91 5.98
C GLU A 80 6.32 11.41 6.23
N GLU A 81 6.71 11.00 7.44
CA GLU A 81 6.73 9.60 7.88
C GLU A 81 5.36 8.95 7.67
N MET A 82 4.27 9.63 8.06
CA MET A 82 2.92 9.11 7.87
C MET A 82 2.55 8.94 6.39
N VAL A 83 2.98 9.84 5.52
CA VAL A 83 2.77 9.72 4.07
C VAL A 83 3.53 8.51 3.52
N LEU A 84 4.78 8.31 3.93
CA LEU A 84 5.59 7.15 3.55
C LEU A 84 4.94 5.83 4.00
N HIS A 85 4.50 5.76 5.26
CA HIS A 85 3.78 4.60 5.79
C HIS A 85 2.52 4.27 4.97
N ARG A 86 1.74 5.28 4.59
CA ARG A 86 0.53 5.10 3.77
C ARG A 86 0.89 4.64 2.35
N GLY A 87 1.94 5.19 1.76
CA GLY A 87 2.45 4.78 0.44
C GLY A 87 2.86 3.31 0.44
N HIS A 88 3.70 2.91 1.40
CA HIS A 88 4.11 1.51 1.57
C HIS A 88 2.91 0.58 1.73
N GLN A 89 1.92 0.97 2.53
CA GLN A 89 0.71 0.18 2.71
C GLN A 89 -0.12 0.06 1.42
N ALA A 90 -0.22 1.13 0.63
CA ALA A 90 -0.91 1.10 -0.65
C ALA A 90 -0.21 0.16 -1.65
N ASP A 91 1.12 0.23 -1.73
CA ASP A 91 1.94 -0.67 -2.54
C ASP A 91 1.78 -2.12 -2.09
N ALA A 92 1.72 -2.35 -0.77
CA ALA A 92 1.48 -3.66 -0.21
C ALA A 92 0.12 -4.22 -0.68
N TRP A 93 -0.94 -3.42 -0.66
CA TRP A 93 -2.24 -3.88 -1.17
C TRP A 93 -2.23 -4.13 -2.67
N ALA A 94 -1.53 -3.32 -3.47
CA ALA A 94 -1.39 -3.54 -4.90
C ALA A 94 -0.67 -4.87 -5.21
N ILE A 95 0.40 -5.20 -4.47
CA ILE A 95 1.13 -6.47 -4.60
C ILE A 95 0.22 -7.65 -4.22
N ARG A 96 -0.56 -7.54 -3.13
CA ARG A 96 -1.51 -8.59 -2.73
C ARG A 96 -2.57 -8.82 -3.81
N ALA A 97 -3.20 -7.74 -4.27
CA ALA A 97 -4.25 -7.80 -5.29
C ALA A 97 -3.75 -8.41 -6.60
N SER A 98 -2.58 -8.00 -7.07
CA SER A 98 -1.97 -8.54 -8.30
C SER A 98 -1.56 -10.01 -8.16
N THR A 99 -1.02 -10.42 -7.00
CA THR A 99 -0.68 -11.82 -6.71
C THR A 99 -1.92 -12.71 -6.75
N THR A 100 -2.98 -12.29 -6.06
CA THR A 100 -4.26 -13.00 -6.05
C THR A 100 -4.87 -13.08 -7.45
N ALA A 101 -4.89 -11.97 -8.20
CA ALA A 101 -5.40 -11.95 -9.57
C ALA A 101 -4.61 -12.91 -10.48
N SER A 102 -3.28 -12.90 -10.40
CA SER A 102 -2.42 -13.84 -11.15
C SER A 102 -2.73 -15.30 -10.83
N PHE A 103 -2.91 -15.63 -9.54
CA PHE A 103 -3.30 -16.97 -9.11
C PHE A 103 -4.63 -17.40 -9.76
N PHE A 104 -5.66 -16.56 -9.69
CA PHE A 104 -6.96 -16.85 -10.29
C PHE A 104 -6.87 -16.98 -11.81
N THR A 105 -6.19 -16.08 -12.51
CA THR A 105 -6.00 -16.18 -13.97
C THR A 105 -5.35 -17.50 -14.37
N ARG A 106 -4.28 -17.92 -13.68
CA ARG A 106 -3.63 -19.21 -13.96
C ARG A 106 -4.55 -20.40 -13.65
N ALA A 107 -5.28 -20.36 -12.53
CA ALA A 107 -6.19 -21.42 -12.14
C ALA A 107 -7.34 -21.57 -13.16
N SER A 108 -7.93 -20.46 -13.59
CA SER A 108 -8.97 -20.44 -14.62
C SER A 108 -8.45 -20.98 -15.95
N LEU A 109 -7.25 -20.58 -16.40
CA LEU A 109 -6.65 -21.11 -17.62
C LEU A 109 -6.35 -22.61 -17.53
N TRP A 110 -5.89 -23.08 -16.37
CA TRP A 110 -5.64 -24.50 -16.15
C TRP A 110 -6.95 -25.30 -16.18
N TRP A 111 -8.00 -24.78 -15.54
CA TRP A 111 -9.32 -25.39 -15.55
C TRP A 111 -9.91 -25.46 -16.98
N LEU A 112 -9.81 -24.38 -17.75
CA LEU A 112 -10.26 -24.34 -19.15
C LEU A 112 -9.51 -25.32 -20.06
N ARG A 113 -8.26 -25.67 -19.74
CA ARG A 113 -7.50 -26.69 -20.50
C ARG A 113 -7.91 -28.13 -20.18
N GLN A 114 -8.60 -28.34 -19.06
CA GLN A 114 -9.06 -29.67 -18.64
C GLN A 114 -10.51 -29.98 -19.03
N LEU A 115 -11.25 -28.95 -19.45
CA LEU A 115 -12.54 -29.06 -20.13
C LEU A 115 -12.33 -29.41 -21.60
#